data_AF-A0A0N4YVE9-F1
#
_entry.id   AF-A0A0N4YVE9-F1
#
_cell.length_a   1.000
_cell.length_b   1.000
_cell.length_c   1.000
_cell.angle_alpha   90.00
_cell.angle_beta   90.00
_cell.angle_gamma   90.00
#
_symmetry.space_group_name_H-M   'P 1'
#
loop_
_entity.id
_entity.type
_entity.pdbx_description
1 polymer ?
#
loop_
_entity_poly.entity_id
_entity_poly.type
_entity_poly.pdbx_seq_one_letter_code
_entity_poly.pdbx_strand_id
1 'polypeptide(L)'
;MTDDIGREIELMQFERLIQNDAVGQTLQNIVSRLDSLFNLVAEMKNDVRILMDRPTPKSSCVFFSFTGNVDNHYTGRCHRYPDPRSRAMRLS
;
A
#
# COMPACT_ATOMS: atom_id res chain seq x y z
N MET A 1 24.32 -56.97 -24.80
CA MET A 1 25.06 -56.14 -23.83
C MET A 1 25.15 -54.67 -24.26
N THR A 2 25.38 -54.36 -25.54
CA THR A 2 25.33 -52.99 -26.07
C THR A 2 23.91 -52.40 -26.12
N ASP A 3 22.89 -53.26 -26.28
CA ASP A 3 21.47 -52.88 -26.33
C ASP A 3 20.92 -52.35 -25.00
N ASP A 4 21.33 -52.95 -23.87
CA ASP A 4 20.93 -52.50 -22.52
C ASP A 4 21.44 -51.10 -22.20
N ILE A 5 22.66 -50.76 -22.64
CA ILE A 5 23.26 -49.44 -22.39
C ILE A 5 22.51 -48.36 -23.16
N GLY A 6 22.12 -48.64 -24.42
CA GLY A 6 21.32 -47.71 -25.22
C GLY A 6 19.96 -47.43 -24.59
N ARG A 7 19.29 -48.48 -24.12
CA ARG A 7 18.00 -48.38 -23.43
C ARG A 7 18.08 -47.56 -22.14
N GLU A 8 19.11 -47.77 -21.33
CA GLU A 8 19.32 -47.01 -20.10
C GLU A 8 19.53 -45.52 -20.38
N ILE A 9 20.27 -45.19 -21.45
CA ILE A 9 20.50 -43.80 -21.88
C ILE A 9 19.18 -43.12 -22.28
N GLU A 10 18.31 -43.80 -23.03
CA GLU A 10 17.01 -43.26 -23.42
C GLU A 10 16.11 -42.99 -22.20
N LEU A 11 16.10 -43.91 -21.22
CA LEU A 11 15.37 -43.72 -19.98
C LEU A 11 15.89 -42.51 -19.19
N MET A 12 17.21 -42.39 -19.03
CA MET A 12 17.83 -41.24 -18.37
C MET A 12 17.55 -39.91 -19.10
N GLN A 13 17.45 -39.92 -20.42
CA GLN A 13 17.07 -38.73 -21.20
C GLN A 13 15.60 -38.38 -20.98
N PHE A 14 14.72 -39.38 -20.95
CA PHE A 14 13.30 -39.19 -20.70
C PHE A 14 13.04 -38.61 -19.29
N GLU A 15 13.69 -39.14 -18.26
CA GLU A 15 13.59 -38.61 -16.90
C GLU A 15 14.08 -37.15 -16.81
N ARG A 16 15.16 -36.84 -17.51
CA ARG A 16 15.71 -35.48 -17.57
C ARG A 16 14.75 -34.51 -18.26
N LEU A 17 14.04 -34.94 -19.29
CA LEU A 17 13.00 -34.14 -19.94
C LEU A 17 11.85 -33.83 -18.98
N ILE A 18 11.40 -34.82 -18.22
CA ILE A 18 10.34 -34.63 -17.20
C ILE A 18 10.80 -33.65 -16.11
N GLN A 19 12.03 -33.79 -15.62
CA GLN A 19 12.59 -32.87 -14.64
C GLN A 19 12.68 -31.43 -15.18
N ASN A 20 13.14 -31.27 -16.42
CA ASN A 20 13.21 -29.95 -17.06
C ASN A 20 11.84 -29.31 -17.23
N ASP A 21 10.81 -30.10 -17.56
CA ASP A 21 9.43 -29.60 -17.66
C ASP A 21 8.93 -29.12 -16.29
N ALA A 22 9.15 -29.90 -15.23
CA ALA A 22 8.79 -29.50 -13.86
C ALA A 22 9.50 -28.22 -13.40
N VAL A 23 10.79 -28.07 -13.74
CA VAL A 23 11.54 -26.82 -13.50
C VAL A 23 10.95 -25.68 -14.31
N GLY A 24 10.61 -25.90 -15.58
CA GLY A 24 9.95 -24.91 -16.44
C GLY A 24 8.64 -24.41 -15.85
N GLN A 25 7.77 -25.32 -15.39
CA GLN A 25 6.52 -24.97 -14.73
C GLN A 25 6.76 -24.15 -13.44
N THR A 26 7.76 -24.54 -12.65
CA THR A 26 8.13 -23.81 -11.43
C THR A 26 8.59 -22.39 -11.74
N LEU A 27 9.41 -22.21 -12.78
CA LEU A 27 9.86 -20.89 -13.24
C LEU A 27 8.69 -20.03 -13.72
N GLN A 28 7.74 -20.59 -14.47
CA GLN A 28 6.55 -19.86 -14.90
C GLN A 28 5.71 -19.36 -13.71
N ASN A 29 5.54 -20.20 -12.69
CA ASN A 29 4.85 -19.81 -11.47
C ASN A 29 5.58 -18.68 -10.73
N ILE A 30 6.91 -18.72 -10.68
CA ILE A 30 7.72 -17.66 -10.07
C ILE A 30 7.55 -16.35 -10.84
N VAL A 31 7.64 -16.39 -12.18
CA VAL A 31 7.48 -15.21 -13.04
C VAL A 31 6.11 -14.56 -12.82
N SER A 32 5.03 -15.35 -12.86
CA SER A 32 3.68 -14.83 -12.63
C SER A 32 3.51 -14.18 -11.25
N ARG A 33 4.11 -14.77 -10.21
CA ARG A 33 4.12 -14.19 -8.86
C ARG A 33 4.92 -12.89 -8.79
N LEU A 34 6.07 -12.82 -9.47
CA LEU A 34 6.86 -11.59 -9.55
C LEU A 34 6.11 -10.47 -10.26
N ASP A 35 5.43 -10.75 -11.37
CA ASP A 35 4.60 -9.77 -12.07
C ASP A 35 3.49 -9.21 -11.16
N SER A 36 2.84 -10.09 -10.40
CA SER A 36 1.82 -9.70 -9.42
C SER A 36 2.39 -8.79 -8.33
N LEU A 37 3.60 -9.10 -7.82
CA LEU A 37 4.28 -8.27 -6.82
C LEU A 37 4.68 -6.90 -7.40
N PHE A 38 5.19 -6.86 -8.64
CA PHE A 38 5.55 -5.59 -9.28
C PHE A 38 4.33 -4.68 -9.45
N ASN A 39 3.18 -5.23 -9.85
CA ASN A 39 1.94 -4.48 -9.95
C ASN A 39 1.51 -3.92 -8.59
N LEU A 40 1.53 -4.75 -7.54
CA LEU A 40 1.15 -4.30 -6.19
C LEU A 40 2.08 -3.18 -5.68
N VAL A 41 3.39 -3.29 -5.91
CA VAL A 41 4.36 -2.25 -5.52
C VAL A 41 4.10 -0.95 -6.28
N ALA A 42 3.74 -1.02 -7.57
CA ALA A 42 3.39 0.15 -8.36
C ALA A 42 2.11 0.84 -7.83
N GLU A 43 1.09 0.08 -7.45
CA GLU A 43 -0.13 0.58 -6.81
C GLU A 43 0.18 1.23 -5.46
N MET A 44 0.94 0.57 -4.59
CA MET A 44 1.35 1.12 -3.30
C MET A 44 2.09 2.46 -3.45
N LYS A 45 2.97 2.58 -4.44
CA LYS A 45 3.67 3.83 -4.73
C LYS A 45 2.68 4.95 -5.10
N ASN A 46 1.64 4.63 -5.87
CA ASN A 46 0.61 5.59 -6.23
C ASN A 46 -0.21 6.02 -5.00
N ASP A 47 -0.62 5.08 -4.16
CA ASP A 47 -1.38 5.36 -2.94
C ASP A 47 -0.60 6.23 -1.96
N VAL A 48 0.69 5.92 -1.75
CA VAL A 48 1.57 6.74 -0.92
C VAL A 48 1.68 8.16 -1.47
N ARG A 49 1.77 8.33 -2.80
CA ARG A 49 1.78 9.66 -3.42
C ARG A 49 0.48 10.42 -3.13
N ILE A 50 -0.67 9.76 -3.27
CA ILE A 50 -1.98 10.37 -2.96
C ILE A 50 -2.05 10.77 -1.47
N LEU A 51 -1.54 9.93 -0.56
CA LEU A 51 -1.51 10.25 0.87
C LEU A 51 -0.57 11.40 1.20
N MET A 52 0.57 11.51 0.51
CA MET A 52 1.51 12.63 0.65
C MET A 52 0.91 13.94 0.11
N ASP A 53 0.12 13.87 -0.96
CA ASP A 53 -0.55 15.01 -1.57
C ASP A 53 -1.81 15.45 -0.79
N ARG A 54 -2.28 14.66 0.20
CA ARG A 54 -3.37 15.09 1.09
C ARG A 54 -2.90 16.29 1.93
N PRO A 55 -3.63 17.42 1.91
CA PRO A 55 -3.26 18.56 2.72
C PRO A 55 -3.32 18.19 4.19
N THR A 56 -2.36 18.71 4.96
CA THR A 56 -2.36 18.64 6.41
C THR A 56 -3.73 19.11 6.92
N PRO A 57 -4.41 18.35 7.80
CA PRO A 57 -5.72 18.75 8.29
C PRO A 57 -5.61 20.13 8.96
N LYS A 58 -6.40 21.08 8.47
CA LYS A 58 -6.45 22.45 9.02
C LYS A 58 -7.42 22.47 10.19
N SER A 59 -7.06 23.22 11.23
CA SER A 59 -8.00 23.50 12.32
C SER A 59 -9.21 24.28 11.79
N SER A 60 -10.40 23.92 12.26
CA SER A 60 -11.64 24.68 12.03
C SER A 60 -11.65 26.05 12.75
N CYS A 61 -10.74 26.24 13.70
CA CYS A 61 -10.49 27.50 14.40
C CYS A 61 -9.16 28.09 13.95
N VAL A 62 -9.17 29.32 13.42
CA VAL A 62 -7.93 30.01 12.98
C VAL A 62 -6.99 30.35 14.14
N PHE A 63 -7.47 30.29 15.37
CA PHE A 63 -6.71 30.65 16.58
C PHE A 63 -6.04 29.45 17.27
N PHE A 64 -6.35 28.22 16.85
CA PHE A 64 -5.76 26.99 17.39
C PHE A 64 -5.17 26.15 16.26
N SER A 65 -4.07 25.45 16.52
CA SER A 65 -3.59 24.39 15.63
C SER A 65 -4.61 23.24 15.58
N PHE A 66 -4.50 22.36 14.58
CA PHE A 66 -5.37 21.19 14.48
C PHE A 66 -5.33 20.33 15.76
N THR A 67 -4.14 20.14 16.35
CA THR A 67 -3.97 19.42 17.63
C THR A 67 -4.42 20.22 18.86
N GLY A 68 -4.45 21.55 18.79
CA GLY A 68 -4.87 22.41 19.88
C GLY A 68 -6.38 22.63 19.96
N ASN A 69 -7.11 22.38 18.87
CA ASN A 69 -8.57 22.50 18.80
C ASN A 69 -9.24 21.16 19.16
N VAL A 70 -9.11 20.76 20.42
CA VAL A 70 -9.54 19.43 20.91
C VAL A 70 -11.04 19.17 20.79
N ASP A 71 -11.86 20.21 20.85
CA ASP A 71 -13.32 20.17 20.69
C ASP A 71 -13.78 20.50 19.25
N ASN A 72 -12.82 20.72 18.34
CA ASN A 72 -13.04 21.02 16.92
C ASN A 72 -14.05 22.16 16.67
N HIS A 73 -14.02 23.20 17.50
CA HIS A 73 -14.93 24.33 17.36
C HIS A 73 -14.56 25.21 16.16
N TYR A 74 -15.57 25.81 15.53
CA TYR A 74 -15.34 26.84 14.52
C TYR A 74 -14.88 28.16 15.16
N THR A 75 -14.09 28.96 14.44
CA THR A 75 -13.54 30.25 14.90
C THR A 75 -14.52 31.14 15.69
N GLY A 76 -15.79 31.23 15.25
CA GLY A 76 -16.81 32.05 15.94
C GLY A 76 -17.18 31.57 17.35
N ARG A 77 -16.95 30.29 17.66
CA ARG A 77 -17.19 29.69 19.00
C ARG A 77 -15.91 29.60 19.83
N CYS A 78 -14.81 30.17 19.36
CA CYS A 78 -13.53 30.12 20.06
C CYS A 78 -13.62 30.81 21.42
N HIS A 79 -13.43 30.05 22.50
CA HIS A 79 -13.47 30.56 23.86
C HIS A 79 -12.32 31.53 24.17
N ARG A 80 -11.21 31.46 23.42
CA ARG A 80 -10.05 32.36 23.57
C ARG A 80 -10.33 33.74 23.00
N TYR A 81 -11.10 33.79 21.91
CA TYR A 81 -11.54 35.02 21.25
C TYR A 81 -13.05 34.95 20.98
N PRO A 82 -13.87 35.03 22.04
CA PRO A 82 -15.31 34.95 21.88
C PRO A 82 -15.77 36.10 21.01
N ASP A 83 -16.63 35.77 20.04
CA ASP A 83 -17.19 36.76 19.14
C ASP A 83 -17.87 37.90 19.95
N PRO A 84 -17.95 39.11 19.40
CA PRO A 84 -18.52 40.24 20.13
C PRO A 84 -19.95 40.00 20.66
N ARG A 85 -20.79 39.21 19.98
CA ARG A 85 -22.13 38.82 20.46
C ARG A 85 -22.05 37.81 21.61
N SER A 86 -21.13 36.85 21.54
CA SER A 86 -20.86 35.91 22.63
C SER A 86 -20.34 36.62 23.89
N ARG A 87 -19.58 37.72 23.77
CA ARG A 87 -19.23 38.57 24.92
C ARG A 87 -20.45 39.32 25.46
N ALA A 88 -21.28 39.87 24.59
CA ALA A 88 -22.47 40.62 25.00
C ALA A 88 -23.46 39.74 25.81
N MET A 89 -23.67 38.47 25.42
CA MET A 89 -24.52 37.54 26.17
C MET A 89 -23.97 37.09 27.53
N ARG A 90 -22.66 37.20 27.77
CA ARG A 90 -22.07 36.83 29.08
C ARG A 90 -22.13 37.98 30.10
N LEU A 91 -22.49 39.18 29.66
CA LEU A 91 -22.59 40.40 30.48
C LEU A 91 -24.04 40.79 30.80
N SER A 92 -25.02 40.05 30.27
CA SER A 92 -26.45 40.15 30.58
C SER A 92 -26.86 39.12 31.62
#